data_AF-A0A7X7WH40-F1
#
_entry.id   AF-A0A7X7WH40-F1
#
_cell.length_a   1.000
_cell.length_b   1.000
_cell.length_c   1.000
_cell.angle_alpha   90.00
_cell.angle_beta   90.00
_cell.angle_gamma   90.00
#
_symmetry.space_group_name_H-M   'P 1'
#
loop_
_entity.id
_entity.type
_entity.pdbx_description
1 polymer ?
#
loop_
_entity_poly.entity_id
_entity_poly.type
_entity_poly.pdbx_seq_one_letter_code
_entity_poly.pdbx_strand_id
1 'polypeptide(L)'
;MKKAIVLRCLTYLAIVAFGSSAALAALIPNVPDVQQPPTGSLGNPTDNACAPVSAVNITQYWDVVMGHPNASNVNAGLLPATAADYLYYFMNTDDWPLPGPPRMNGTPPMYPSAPGTYNIDIMPGFLEFVRWDAAHMFTTPPPALPAGKLGYDWTFNTDYATGFLYHVAQIDSGHPDIVCFTYWNHTLTPVKVFEPALGDTVYFYMWGSPISNSGPPNPIENWNSNTGPEGIGHAVTGIGYYANY
;
A
#
# COMPACT_ATOMS: atom_id res chain seq x y z
N MET A 1 -2.35 15.01 7.31
CA MET A 1 -1.11 14.82 8.08
C MET A 1 -0.44 13.61 7.50
N LYS A 2 0.54 13.80 6.61
CA LYS A 2 1.25 12.69 5.98
C LYS A 2 2.24 12.11 6.98
N LYS A 3 2.12 10.82 7.32
CA LYS A 3 2.99 10.14 8.28
C LYS A 3 4.08 9.41 7.50
N ALA A 4 5.35 9.77 7.70
CA ALA A 4 6.47 8.99 7.15
C ALA A 4 7.03 8.08 8.26
N ILE A 5 7.38 6.85 7.92
CA ILE A 5 8.05 5.91 8.82
C ILE A 5 9.49 5.74 8.36
N VAL A 6 10.41 5.89 9.30
CA VAL A 6 11.84 5.64 9.08
C VAL A 6 12.23 4.38 9.84
N LEU A 7 12.76 3.39 9.11
CA LEU A 7 13.24 2.13 9.68
C LEU A 7 14.73 2.30 10.06
N ARG A 8 15.04 2.25 11.36
CA ARG A 8 16.42 2.35 11.85
C ARG A 8 17.20 1.07 11.59
N CYS A 9 18.31 1.18 10.86
CA CYS A 9 19.36 0.16 10.85
C CYS A 9 20.60 0.72 11.54
N LEU A 10 20.92 0.21 12.73
CA LEU A 10 22.16 0.52 13.45
C LEU A 10 23.30 -0.27 12.81
N THR A 11 24.23 0.39 12.13
CA THR A 11 25.51 -0.24 11.77
C THR A 11 26.66 0.74 11.96
N TYR A 12 27.66 0.27 12.72
CA TYR A 12 28.86 0.99 13.08
C TYR A 12 29.74 1.30 11.86
N LEU A 13 30.35 2.48 11.93
CA LEU A 13 31.23 3.14 10.96
C LEU A 13 32.34 2.25 10.39
N ALA A 14 32.35 2.08 9.06
CA ALA A 14 33.56 1.80 8.28
C ALA A 14 33.50 2.63 7.00
N ILE A 15 34.33 3.68 6.93
CA ILE A 15 34.44 4.55 5.76
C ILE A 15 35.23 3.78 4.69
N VAL A 16 34.52 3.29 3.67
CA VAL A 16 35.11 2.90 2.38
C VAL A 16 34.43 3.73 1.31
N ALA A 17 35.22 4.57 0.64
CA ALA A 17 34.76 5.44 -0.43
C ALA A 17 34.40 4.61 -1.67
N PHE A 18 33.12 4.65 -2.07
CA PHE A 18 32.65 4.34 -3.43
C PHE A 18 31.49 5.28 -3.80
N GLY A 19 31.35 5.51 -5.10
CA GLY A 19 30.63 6.63 -5.71
C GLY A 19 29.11 6.65 -5.52
N SER A 20 28.52 7.74 -6.04
CA SER A 20 27.15 8.23 -5.84
C SER A 20 26.84 8.60 -4.40
N SER A 21 26.64 9.89 -4.14
CA SER A 21 26.03 10.35 -2.89
C SER A 21 24.63 9.74 -2.83
N ALA A 22 24.45 8.65 -2.09
CA ALA A 22 23.12 8.17 -1.74
C ALA A 22 22.36 9.35 -1.13
N ALA A 23 21.21 9.72 -1.71
CA ALA A 23 20.44 10.82 -1.20
C ALA A 23 20.09 10.54 0.26
N LEU A 24 20.38 11.48 1.16
CA LEU A 24 20.06 11.35 2.59
C LEU A 24 18.55 11.38 2.84
N ALA A 25 17.78 11.80 1.85
CA ALA A 25 16.34 11.67 1.80
C ALA A 25 15.89 11.76 0.34
N ALA A 26 14.81 11.09 0.00
CA ALA A 26 14.12 11.26 -1.27
C ALA A 26 12.61 11.20 -1.06
N LEU A 27 11.88 11.89 -1.92
CA LEU A 27 10.43 11.97 -1.85
C LEU A 27 9.85 12.10 -3.26
N ILE A 28 8.79 11.35 -3.52
CA ILE A 28 7.96 11.47 -4.71
C ILE A 28 6.85 12.49 -4.42
N PRO A 29 6.88 13.66 -5.07
CA PRO A 29 5.88 14.70 -4.82
C PRO A 29 4.51 14.29 -5.37
N ASN A 30 3.46 14.86 -4.80
CA ASN A 30 2.08 14.75 -5.29
C ASN A 30 1.49 13.33 -5.34
N VAL A 31 2.13 12.33 -4.71
CA VAL A 31 1.48 11.03 -4.50
C VAL A 31 0.21 11.24 -3.67
N PRO A 32 -0.95 10.78 -4.16
CA PRO A 32 -2.22 10.86 -3.42
C PRO A 32 -2.11 10.19 -2.05
N ASP A 33 -2.86 10.71 -1.09
CA ASP A 33 -2.90 10.24 0.30
C ASP A 33 -4.34 10.01 0.73
N VAL A 34 -5.02 9.13 -0.01
CA VAL A 34 -6.37 8.68 0.32
C VAL A 34 -6.29 8.00 1.68
N GLN A 35 -7.18 8.39 2.57
CA GLN A 35 -7.30 7.82 3.90
C GLN A 35 -8.45 6.83 3.89
N GLN A 36 -8.28 5.72 4.61
CA GLN A 36 -9.41 4.86 4.95
C GLN A 36 -10.39 5.64 5.87
N PRO A 37 -11.70 5.30 5.86
CA PRO A 37 -12.30 4.17 5.15
C PRO A 37 -12.46 4.38 3.64
N PRO A 38 -12.50 3.29 2.83
CA PRO A 38 -13.05 3.35 1.48
C PRO A 38 -14.57 3.61 1.55
N THR A 39 -15.22 3.77 0.40
CA THR A 39 -16.62 4.22 0.38
C THR A 39 -17.60 3.14 0.88
N GLY A 40 -17.27 1.86 0.72
CA GLY A 40 -18.18 0.74 0.96
C GLY A 40 -19.27 0.63 -0.11
N SER A 41 -19.08 1.26 -1.26
CA SER A 41 -20.10 1.41 -2.31
C SER A 41 -20.49 0.10 -2.99
N LEU A 42 -19.63 -0.91 -2.90
CA LEU A 42 -19.87 -2.26 -3.44
C LEU A 42 -20.54 -3.18 -2.41
N GLY A 43 -20.82 -2.68 -1.20
CA GLY A 43 -21.29 -3.45 -0.06
C GLY A 43 -20.17 -4.09 0.76
N ASN A 44 -18.92 -3.72 0.49
CA ASN A 44 -17.76 -4.13 1.27
C ASN A 44 -17.74 -3.46 2.64
N PRO A 45 -17.14 -4.11 3.66
CA PRO A 45 -16.76 -3.43 4.88
C PRO A 45 -15.80 -2.26 4.60
N THR A 46 -15.69 -1.37 5.59
CA THR A 46 -14.91 -0.14 5.49
C THR A 46 -13.75 -0.07 6.46
N ASP A 47 -13.61 -1.08 7.32
CA ASP A 47 -12.47 -1.33 8.19
C ASP A 47 -11.41 -2.20 7.49
N ASN A 48 -10.22 -2.29 8.10
CA ASN A 48 -9.10 -3.13 7.65
C ASN A 48 -8.64 -2.90 6.20
N ALA A 49 -8.96 -1.74 5.63
CA ALA A 49 -8.84 -1.44 4.20
C ALA A 49 -7.53 -0.75 3.81
N CYS A 50 -6.49 -0.83 4.64
CA CYS A 50 -5.24 -0.10 4.43
C CYS A 50 -4.48 -0.53 3.15
N ALA A 51 -4.51 -1.81 2.78
CA ALA A 51 -3.90 -2.30 1.54
C ALA A 51 -4.64 -1.80 0.28
N PRO A 52 -5.97 -1.93 0.16
CA PRO A 52 -6.73 -1.34 -0.95
C PRO A 52 -6.55 0.16 -1.11
N VAL A 53 -6.55 0.90 0.01
CA VAL A 53 -6.33 2.35 0.00
C VAL A 53 -4.89 2.69 -0.40
N SER A 54 -3.90 1.92 0.05
CA SER A 54 -2.51 2.14 -0.37
C SER A 54 -2.30 1.89 -1.87
N ALA A 55 -2.95 0.85 -2.39
CA ALA A 55 -2.93 0.52 -3.81
C ALA A 55 -3.65 1.57 -4.68
N VAL A 56 -4.74 2.16 -4.19
CA VAL A 56 -5.44 3.20 -4.96
C VAL A 56 -4.62 4.48 -5.08
N ASN A 57 -3.80 4.81 -4.08
CA ASN A 57 -2.88 5.95 -4.18
C ASN A 57 -1.86 5.75 -5.32
N ILE A 58 -1.37 4.53 -5.52
CA ILE A 58 -0.40 4.21 -6.58
C ILE A 58 -1.06 4.26 -7.97
N THR A 59 -2.23 3.63 -8.14
CA THR A 59 -2.96 3.72 -9.43
C THR A 59 -3.32 5.16 -9.77
N GLN A 60 -3.79 5.94 -8.79
CA GLN A 60 -4.15 7.34 -8.97
C GLN A 60 -2.94 8.22 -9.30
N TYR A 61 -1.78 7.94 -8.69
CA TYR A 61 -0.53 8.61 -9.03
C TYR A 61 -0.18 8.41 -10.51
N TRP A 62 -0.21 7.16 -11.00
CA TRP A 62 0.13 6.89 -12.39
C TRP A 62 -0.91 7.40 -13.41
N ASP A 63 -2.21 7.26 -13.09
CA ASP A 63 -3.31 7.67 -13.97
C ASP A 63 -3.41 9.20 -14.07
N VAL A 64 -3.50 9.89 -12.92
CA VAL A 64 -3.86 11.31 -12.89
C VAL A 64 -2.68 12.23 -12.66
N VAL A 65 -1.75 11.87 -11.77
CA VAL A 65 -0.63 12.75 -11.44
C VAL A 65 0.44 12.70 -12.53
N MET A 66 0.82 11.49 -12.93
CA MET A 66 1.81 11.27 -13.99
C MET A 66 1.20 11.29 -15.39
N GLY A 67 -0.10 11.05 -15.53
CA GLY A 67 -0.75 10.96 -16.84
C GLY A 67 -0.13 9.88 -17.73
N HIS A 68 0.31 8.78 -17.14
CA HIS A 68 1.09 7.78 -17.86
C HIS A 68 0.21 7.04 -18.89
N PRO A 69 0.63 6.88 -20.16
CA PRO A 69 -0.20 6.25 -21.19
C PRO A 69 -0.67 4.83 -20.84
N ASN A 70 0.15 4.08 -20.10
CA ASN A 70 -0.19 2.74 -19.62
C ASN A 70 -0.97 2.76 -18.29
N ALA A 71 -1.53 3.89 -17.87
CA ALA A 71 -2.31 4.03 -16.63
C ALA A 71 -3.65 4.75 -16.84
N SER A 72 -3.88 5.28 -18.04
CA SER A 72 -5.04 6.12 -18.33
C SER A 72 -6.35 5.38 -18.07
N ASN A 73 -7.21 5.95 -17.23
CA ASN A 73 -8.49 5.34 -16.84
C ASN A 73 -8.35 3.95 -16.20
N VAL A 74 -7.20 3.62 -15.58
CA VAL A 74 -7.09 2.39 -14.78
C VAL A 74 -8.08 2.42 -13.61
N ASN A 75 -8.41 3.62 -13.10
CA ASN A 75 -9.43 3.86 -12.07
C ASN A 75 -10.79 4.28 -12.64
N ALA A 76 -10.96 4.31 -13.97
CA ALA A 76 -12.19 4.74 -14.66
C ALA A 76 -12.72 6.13 -14.24
N GLY A 77 -11.84 7.04 -13.80
CA GLY A 77 -12.23 8.37 -13.30
C GLY A 77 -13.04 8.35 -12.00
N LEU A 78 -13.11 7.20 -11.30
CA LEU A 78 -13.76 7.12 -10.00
C LEU A 78 -13.04 7.98 -8.95
N LEU A 79 -13.77 8.41 -7.93
CA LEU A 79 -13.16 8.95 -6.73
C LEU A 79 -12.24 7.88 -6.12
N PRO A 80 -11.04 8.22 -5.62
CA PRO A 80 -10.10 7.22 -5.13
C PRO A 80 -10.65 6.33 -4.01
N ALA A 81 -11.43 6.88 -3.07
CA ALA A 81 -12.07 6.06 -2.02
C ALA A 81 -13.11 5.06 -2.56
N THR A 82 -13.66 5.30 -3.76
CA THR A 82 -14.57 4.39 -4.46
C THR A 82 -13.80 3.36 -5.28
N ALA A 83 -12.72 3.77 -5.95
CA ALA A 83 -11.81 2.83 -6.61
C ALA A 83 -11.16 1.85 -5.60
N ALA A 84 -10.92 2.29 -4.37
CA ALA A 84 -10.46 1.43 -3.28
C ALA A 84 -11.44 0.29 -2.95
N ASP A 85 -12.76 0.44 -3.15
CA ASP A 85 -13.72 -0.65 -2.94
C ASP A 85 -13.48 -1.81 -3.93
N TYR A 86 -13.06 -1.51 -5.16
CA TYR A 86 -12.72 -2.54 -6.14
C TYR A 86 -11.41 -3.23 -5.77
N LEU A 87 -10.41 -2.49 -5.33
CA LEU A 87 -9.15 -3.07 -4.84
C LEU A 87 -9.40 -3.95 -3.60
N TYR A 88 -10.33 -3.56 -2.73
CA TYR A 88 -10.79 -4.36 -1.59
C TYR A 88 -11.30 -5.72 -2.03
N TYR A 89 -12.13 -5.75 -3.07
CA TYR A 89 -12.58 -6.98 -3.72
C TYR A 89 -11.42 -7.79 -4.31
N PHE A 90 -10.58 -7.18 -5.15
CA PHE A 90 -9.52 -7.90 -5.86
C PHE A 90 -8.44 -8.45 -4.91
N MET A 91 -8.23 -7.81 -3.77
CA MET A 91 -7.29 -8.25 -2.73
C MET A 91 -7.88 -9.24 -1.73
N ASN A 92 -9.18 -9.57 -1.85
CA ASN A 92 -9.92 -10.37 -0.86
C ASN A 92 -9.73 -9.87 0.58
N THR A 93 -9.80 -8.55 0.75
CA THR A 93 -9.74 -7.93 2.08
C THR A 93 -10.94 -8.38 2.92
N ASP A 94 -10.69 -8.71 4.19
CA ASP A 94 -11.66 -9.26 5.15
C ASP A 94 -12.35 -10.56 4.73
N ASP A 95 -11.76 -11.31 3.79
CA ASP A 95 -12.36 -12.52 3.23
C ASP A 95 -13.79 -12.24 2.71
N TRP A 96 -13.96 -11.08 2.07
CA TRP A 96 -15.28 -10.53 1.78
C TRP A 96 -16.07 -11.42 0.79
N PRO A 97 -17.27 -11.94 1.17
CA PRO A 97 -17.84 -13.17 0.62
C PRO A 97 -18.60 -13.02 -0.71
N LEU A 98 -18.13 -12.18 -1.62
CA LEU A 98 -18.55 -12.30 -3.02
C LEU A 98 -17.88 -13.53 -3.64
N PRO A 99 -18.33 -14.06 -4.80
CA PRO A 99 -17.47 -14.94 -5.60
C PRO A 99 -16.27 -14.10 -6.07
N GLY A 100 -15.31 -13.96 -5.15
CA GLY A 100 -14.08 -13.20 -5.27
C GLY A 100 -13.14 -13.86 -6.27
N PRO A 101 -12.12 -13.14 -6.76
CA PRO A 101 -11.01 -13.82 -7.39
C PRO A 101 -10.42 -14.81 -6.37
N PRO A 102 -9.97 -15.98 -6.82
CA PRO A 102 -9.33 -16.93 -5.92
C PRO A 102 -8.11 -16.26 -5.27
N ARG A 103 -8.15 -16.16 -3.94
CA ARG A 103 -7.11 -15.59 -3.07
C ARG A 103 -6.87 -16.49 -1.87
N MET A 104 -5.83 -16.18 -1.11
CA MET A 104 -5.41 -17.02 0.00
C MET A 104 -6.22 -16.74 1.27
N ASN A 105 -6.68 -15.50 1.53
CA ASN A 105 -7.57 -15.25 2.66
C ASN A 105 -8.79 -16.19 2.63
N GLY A 106 -9.05 -16.92 3.72
CA GLY A 106 -10.10 -17.94 3.76
C GLY A 106 -9.69 -19.36 3.30
N THR A 107 -8.41 -19.61 3.01
CA THR A 107 -7.87 -20.95 2.63
C THR A 107 -7.10 -21.64 3.78
N PRO A 108 -7.80 -22.33 4.71
CA PRO A 108 -7.16 -23.02 5.82
C PRO A 108 -6.34 -24.25 5.37
N PRO A 109 -5.33 -24.67 6.16
CA PRO A 109 -4.95 -24.12 7.46
C PRO A 109 -3.98 -22.94 7.39
N MET A 110 -3.39 -22.68 6.22
CA MET A 110 -2.27 -21.73 6.07
C MET A 110 -2.72 -20.27 6.13
N TYR A 111 -3.89 -19.97 5.54
CA TYR A 111 -4.46 -18.63 5.48
C TYR A 111 -5.94 -18.69 5.93
N PRO A 112 -6.21 -18.90 7.22
CA PRO A 112 -7.58 -18.88 7.73
C PRO A 112 -8.27 -17.54 7.43
N SER A 113 -9.60 -17.54 7.36
CA SER A 113 -10.39 -16.32 7.22
C SER A 113 -10.00 -15.30 8.28
N ALA A 114 -9.65 -14.10 7.86
CA ALA A 114 -9.19 -13.06 8.75
C ALA A 114 -9.53 -11.65 8.26
N PRO A 115 -9.79 -10.71 9.18
CA PRO A 115 -9.84 -9.29 8.86
C PRO A 115 -8.47 -8.80 8.39
N GLY A 116 -8.44 -7.92 7.41
CA GLY A 116 -7.29 -7.40 6.70
C GLY A 116 -7.07 -8.05 5.34
N THR A 117 -5.95 -7.70 4.74
CA THR A 117 -5.44 -8.31 3.51
C THR A 117 -4.17 -9.06 3.86
N TYR A 118 -4.07 -10.34 3.48
CA TYR A 118 -2.80 -11.05 3.57
C TYR A 118 -1.79 -10.43 2.60
N ASN A 119 -0.53 -10.29 3.04
CA ASN A 119 0.53 -9.71 2.20
C ASN A 119 0.70 -10.44 0.87
N ILE A 120 0.41 -11.75 0.81
CA ILE A 120 0.44 -12.54 -0.42
C ILE A 120 -0.65 -12.16 -1.43
N ASP A 121 -1.77 -11.62 -0.96
CA ASP A 121 -2.93 -11.27 -1.80
C ASP A 121 -2.87 -9.83 -2.37
N ILE A 122 -2.00 -8.97 -1.80
CA ILE A 122 -1.86 -7.56 -2.22
C ILE A 122 -1.40 -7.47 -3.68
N MET A 123 -0.26 -8.06 -4.02
CA MET A 123 0.30 -7.98 -5.38
C MET A 123 -0.62 -8.61 -6.45
N PRO A 124 -1.12 -9.86 -6.30
CA PRO A 124 -2.04 -10.43 -7.29
C PRO A 124 -3.33 -9.62 -7.37
N GLY A 125 -3.92 -9.18 -6.24
CA GLY A 125 -5.10 -8.31 -6.25
C GLY A 125 -4.87 -7.00 -7.00
N PHE A 126 -3.73 -6.37 -6.79
CA PHE A 126 -3.37 -5.15 -7.48
C PHE A 126 -3.20 -5.36 -8.99
N LEU A 127 -2.47 -6.40 -9.39
CA LEU A 127 -2.25 -6.73 -10.81
C LEU A 127 -3.56 -7.04 -11.52
N GLU A 128 -4.43 -7.81 -10.88
CA GLU A 128 -5.73 -8.13 -11.47
C GLU A 128 -6.61 -6.89 -11.61
N PHE A 129 -6.69 -6.04 -10.59
CA PHE A 129 -7.42 -4.77 -10.72
C PHE A 129 -6.87 -3.92 -11.88
N VAL A 130 -5.56 -3.78 -12.01
CA VAL A 130 -4.95 -3.00 -13.09
C VAL A 130 -5.24 -3.62 -14.47
N ARG A 131 -5.17 -4.95 -14.58
CA ARG A 131 -5.34 -5.67 -15.84
C ARG A 131 -6.79 -5.74 -16.31
N TRP A 132 -7.76 -5.88 -15.40
CA TRP A 132 -9.13 -6.13 -15.80
C TRP A 132 -9.81 -4.91 -16.42
N ASP A 133 -10.42 -5.11 -17.58
CA ASP A 133 -11.33 -4.20 -18.24
C ASP A 133 -12.57 -4.95 -18.76
N ALA A 134 -13.45 -4.23 -19.47
CA ALA A 134 -14.66 -4.81 -20.03
C ALA A 134 -14.40 -5.79 -21.20
N ALA A 135 -13.20 -5.77 -21.80
CA ALA A 135 -12.80 -6.62 -22.93
C ALA A 135 -11.89 -7.78 -22.50
N HIS A 136 -11.60 -7.91 -21.20
CA HIS A 136 -10.72 -8.92 -20.67
C HIS A 136 -11.19 -10.33 -21.05
N MET A 137 -10.25 -11.22 -21.39
CA MET A 137 -10.56 -12.55 -21.93
C MET A 137 -11.24 -13.51 -20.93
N PHE A 138 -11.17 -13.19 -19.64
CA PHE A 138 -11.89 -13.89 -18.59
C PHE A 138 -13.15 -13.12 -18.23
N THR A 139 -14.15 -13.84 -17.69
CA THR A 139 -15.41 -13.24 -17.24
C THR A 139 -15.16 -12.03 -16.34
N THR A 140 -15.88 -10.93 -16.59
CA THR A 140 -15.88 -9.77 -15.70
C THR A 140 -16.16 -10.24 -14.27
N PRO A 141 -15.26 -9.96 -13.31
CA PRO A 141 -15.51 -10.34 -11.93
C PRO A 141 -16.75 -9.61 -11.42
N PRO A 142 -17.59 -10.21 -10.58
CA PRO A 142 -18.54 -9.46 -9.78
C PRO A 142 -17.78 -8.82 -8.61
N PRO A 143 -17.88 -7.51 -8.34
CA PRO A 143 -18.82 -6.56 -8.92
C PRO A 143 -18.39 -6.09 -10.31
N ALA A 144 -19.37 -5.80 -11.17
CA ALA A 144 -19.13 -5.31 -12.52
C ALA A 144 -18.17 -4.12 -12.50
N LEU A 145 -17.18 -4.16 -13.38
CA LEU A 145 -16.17 -3.11 -13.48
C LEU A 145 -16.83 -1.76 -13.82
N PRO A 146 -16.27 -0.64 -13.32
CA PRO A 146 -16.80 0.68 -13.61
C PRO A 146 -16.70 0.99 -15.10
N ALA A 147 -17.68 1.72 -15.62
CA ALA A 147 -17.72 2.10 -17.02
C ALA A 147 -16.49 2.92 -17.40
N GLY A 148 -15.85 2.57 -18.53
CA GLY A 148 -14.67 3.26 -19.02
C GLY A 148 -13.35 2.81 -18.39
N LYS A 149 -13.34 1.82 -17.50
CA LYS A 149 -12.10 1.23 -17.00
C LYS A 149 -11.29 0.60 -18.14
N LEU A 150 -10.00 0.93 -18.20
CA LEU A 150 -9.05 0.30 -19.11
C LEU A 150 -8.09 -0.63 -18.35
N GLY A 151 -7.62 -1.65 -19.07
CA GLY A 151 -6.78 -2.74 -18.55
C GLY A 151 -5.34 -2.63 -19.04
N TYR A 152 -4.38 -2.92 -18.18
CA TYR A 152 -2.95 -2.85 -18.49
C TYR A 152 -2.14 -4.01 -17.91
N ASP A 153 -1.03 -4.34 -18.58
CA ASP A 153 -0.07 -5.34 -18.11
C ASP A 153 1.08 -4.66 -17.36
N TRP A 154 0.84 -4.33 -16.09
CA TRP A 154 1.89 -3.80 -15.23
C TRP A 154 2.78 -4.92 -14.70
N THR A 155 4.02 -4.56 -14.38
CA THR A 155 4.97 -5.43 -13.70
C THR A 155 5.27 -4.88 -12.31
N PHE A 156 4.97 -5.66 -11.28
CA PHE A 156 5.26 -5.35 -9.88
C PHE A 156 5.93 -6.58 -9.24
N ASN A 157 6.88 -6.34 -8.34
CA ASN A 157 7.50 -7.40 -7.55
C ASN A 157 7.35 -7.07 -6.06
N THR A 158 6.89 -8.05 -5.30
CA THR A 158 6.93 -7.98 -3.84
C THR A 158 8.31 -8.33 -3.35
N ASP A 159 8.86 -7.50 -2.47
CA ASP A 159 10.09 -7.80 -1.76
C ASP A 159 9.78 -8.30 -0.34
N TYR A 160 10.29 -9.49 -0.03
CA TYR A 160 10.23 -10.10 1.30
C TYR A 160 11.61 -10.28 1.92
N ALA A 161 12.68 -9.82 1.26
CA ALA A 161 14.06 -10.13 1.64
C ALA A 161 14.94 -8.89 1.83
N THR A 162 14.84 -7.92 0.93
CA THR A 162 15.75 -6.77 0.85
C THR A 162 15.34 -5.67 1.83
N GLY A 163 14.04 -5.53 2.09
CA GLY A 163 13.43 -4.54 2.96
C GLY A 163 13.70 -3.11 2.52
N PHE A 164 14.22 -2.31 3.44
CA PHE A 164 14.39 -0.87 3.25
C PHE A 164 15.24 -0.49 2.03
N LEU A 165 16.25 -1.28 1.67
CA LEU A 165 17.07 -0.99 0.49
C LEU A 165 16.29 -1.14 -0.83
N TYR A 166 15.29 -2.03 -0.88
CA TYR A 166 14.40 -2.13 -2.03
C TYR A 166 13.46 -0.93 -2.10
N HIS A 167 12.90 -0.51 -0.97
CA HIS A 167 12.11 0.71 -0.86
C HIS A 167 12.88 1.94 -1.36
N VAL A 168 14.12 2.14 -0.89
CA VAL A 168 15.00 3.23 -1.36
C VAL A 168 15.15 3.21 -2.88
N ALA A 169 15.42 2.03 -3.47
CA ALA A 169 15.58 1.90 -4.91
C ALA A 169 14.29 2.21 -5.70
N GLN A 170 13.11 1.87 -5.17
CA GLN A 170 11.83 2.24 -5.77
C GLN A 170 11.59 3.75 -5.73
N ILE A 171 11.81 4.38 -4.56
CA ILE A 171 11.66 5.82 -4.40
C ILE A 171 12.62 6.61 -5.30
N ASP A 172 13.89 6.20 -5.36
CA ASP A 172 14.90 6.83 -6.23
C ASP A 172 14.55 6.69 -7.72
N SER A 173 13.78 5.66 -8.08
CA SER A 173 13.24 5.45 -9.43
C SER A 173 11.93 6.20 -9.69
N GLY A 174 11.41 6.95 -8.70
CA GLY A 174 10.14 7.67 -8.81
C GLY A 174 8.91 6.76 -8.71
N HIS A 175 9.05 5.56 -8.14
CA HIS A 175 7.96 4.59 -8.01
C HIS A 175 7.45 4.54 -6.56
N PRO A 176 6.24 5.05 -6.26
CA PRO A 176 5.64 4.82 -4.96
C PRO A 176 5.34 3.33 -4.79
N ASP A 177 5.56 2.81 -3.59
CA ASP A 177 5.36 1.40 -3.25
C ASP A 177 4.31 1.21 -2.15
N ILE A 178 3.94 -0.05 -1.90
CA ILE A 178 3.12 -0.43 -0.75
C ILE A 178 4.06 -1.02 0.28
N VAL A 179 4.15 -0.38 1.45
CA VAL A 179 4.99 -0.85 2.56
C VAL A 179 4.10 -1.49 3.60
N CYS A 180 4.38 -2.76 3.91
CA CYS A 180 3.62 -3.55 4.87
C CYS A 180 4.39 -3.68 6.19
N PHE A 181 3.69 -3.53 7.32
CA PHE A 181 4.23 -3.72 8.66
C PHE A 181 3.40 -4.74 9.43
N THR A 182 4.02 -5.48 10.35
CA THR A 182 3.33 -6.46 11.20
C THR A 182 2.29 -5.84 12.13
N TYR A 183 2.49 -4.59 12.57
CA TYR A 183 1.54 -3.88 13.43
C TYR A 183 1.79 -2.37 13.36
N TRP A 184 0.78 -1.58 13.76
CA TRP A 184 0.87 -0.12 13.76
C TRP A 184 0.82 0.49 15.17
N ASN A 185 1.92 0.41 15.92
CA ASN A 185 2.05 1.05 17.23
C ASN A 185 3.17 2.08 17.25
N HIS A 186 2.97 3.22 16.60
CA HIS A 186 3.98 4.27 16.55
C HIS A 186 3.96 5.11 17.83
N THR A 187 5.15 5.40 18.37
CA THR A 187 5.36 6.34 19.46
C THR A 187 6.04 7.59 18.90
N LEU A 188 5.50 8.75 19.23
CA LEU A 188 6.05 10.04 18.79
C LEU A 188 7.48 10.19 19.31
N THR A 189 8.38 10.57 18.42
CA THR A 189 9.69 11.10 18.81
C THR A 189 9.63 12.63 18.80
N PRO A 190 10.54 13.34 19.50
CA PRO A 190 10.64 14.79 19.38
C PRO A 190 11.19 15.23 18.02
N VAL A 191 11.63 14.30 17.18
CA VAL A 191 12.26 14.61 15.89
C VAL A 191 11.19 14.86 14.84
N LYS A 192 11.26 16.03 14.22
CA LYS A 192 10.42 16.44 13.10
C LYS A 192 11.20 17.36 12.17
N VAL A 193 10.92 17.28 10.88
CA VAL A 193 11.57 18.08 9.83
C VAL A 193 10.49 18.71 8.97
N PHE A 194 10.60 20.00 8.66
CA PHE A 194 9.74 20.61 7.64
C PHE A 194 10.26 20.19 6.26
N GLU A 195 9.41 19.58 5.45
CA GLU A 195 9.74 19.14 4.09
C GLU A 195 9.12 20.11 3.08
N PRO A 196 9.93 21.02 2.48
CA PRO A 196 9.42 22.02 1.55
C PRO A 196 8.71 21.44 0.33
N ALA A 197 9.12 20.26 -0.15
CA ALA A 197 8.47 19.61 -1.30
C ALA A 197 7.04 19.14 -0.99
N LEU A 198 6.74 18.86 0.29
CA LEU A 198 5.38 18.57 0.77
C LEU A 198 4.64 19.84 1.22
N GLY A 199 5.37 20.88 1.59
CA GLY A 199 4.83 22.01 2.34
C GLY A 199 4.30 21.60 3.72
N ASP A 200 4.80 20.48 4.28
CA ASP A 200 4.30 19.88 5.52
C ASP A 200 5.47 19.47 6.45
N THR A 201 5.16 19.18 7.71
CA THR A 201 6.11 18.66 8.68
C THR A 201 6.09 17.13 8.66
N VAL A 202 7.25 16.53 8.41
CA VAL A 202 7.50 15.10 8.57
C VAL A 202 7.82 14.81 10.04
N TYR A 203 7.04 13.92 10.63
CA TYR A 203 7.22 13.45 12.00
C TYR A 203 7.89 12.08 12.00
N PHE A 204 8.88 11.91 12.87
CA PHE A 204 9.58 10.64 13.01
C PHE A 204 9.02 9.89 14.22
N TYR A 205 8.90 8.57 14.08
CA TYR A 205 8.29 7.70 15.08
C TYR A 205 9.19 6.51 15.38
N MET A 206 9.05 5.94 16.59
CA MET A 206 9.59 4.63 16.93
C MET A 206 8.45 3.62 17.08
N TRP A 207 8.73 2.36 16.78
CA TRP A 207 7.78 1.27 17.08
C TRP A 207 7.72 1.00 18.58
N GLY A 208 6.52 1.03 19.12
CA GLY A 208 6.19 0.51 20.45
C GLY A 208 6.01 -1.01 20.42
N SER A 209 5.47 -1.55 21.51
CA SER A 209 5.18 -2.98 21.64
C SER A 209 4.19 -3.47 20.57
N PRO A 210 4.29 -4.74 20.13
CA PRO A 210 3.29 -5.33 19.25
C PRO A 210 1.88 -5.22 19.84
N ILE A 211 0.91 -4.98 18.97
CA ILE A 211 -0.52 -4.92 19.25
C ILE A 211 -1.25 -5.70 18.16
N SER A 212 -2.47 -6.15 18.45
CA SER A 212 -3.28 -6.97 17.53
C SER A 212 -4.32 -6.19 16.74
N ASN A 213 -4.60 -4.96 17.14
CA ASN A 213 -5.58 -4.09 16.49
C ASN A 213 -5.42 -2.60 16.85
N SER A 214 -6.00 -1.74 16.01
CA SER A 214 -6.27 -0.33 16.32
C SER A 214 -7.77 -0.04 16.36
N GLY A 215 -8.12 1.11 16.92
CA GLY A 215 -9.48 1.63 16.92
C GLY A 215 -9.52 3.14 17.14
N PRO A 216 -10.72 3.73 17.25
CA PRO A 216 -10.92 5.17 17.31
C PRO A 216 -10.01 5.87 18.34
N PRO A 217 -9.41 7.02 18.00
CA PRO A 217 -9.64 7.83 16.79
C PRO A 217 -8.89 7.34 15.53
N ASN A 218 -8.10 6.28 15.62
CA ASN A 218 -7.48 5.67 14.44
C ASN A 218 -8.50 4.78 13.71
N PRO A 219 -8.26 4.48 12.43
CA PRO A 219 -9.04 3.47 11.72
C PRO A 219 -9.03 2.12 12.44
N ILE A 220 -10.13 1.38 12.29
CA ILE A 220 -10.26 0.03 12.81
C ILE A 220 -9.42 -0.87 11.91
N GLU A 221 -8.44 -1.54 12.52
CA GLU A 221 -7.61 -2.53 11.85
C GLU A 221 -7.28 -3.69 12.76
N ASN A 222 -7.10 -4.86 12.16
CA ASN A 222 -6.63 -6.07 12.79
C ASN A 222 -5.32 -6.54 12.13
N TRP A 223 -4.44 -7.10 12.94
CA TRP A 223 -3.17 -7.65 12.48
C TRP A 223 -2.93 -9.03 13.09
N ASN A 224 -2.06 -9.80 12.46
CA ASN A 224 -1.55 -11.03 13.03
C ASN A 224 -0.06 -10.89 13.36
N SER A 225 0.49 -11.82 14.15
CA SER A 225 1.91 -11.83 14.50
C SER A 225 2.80 -12.44 13.41
N ASN A 226 2.25 -12.78 12.25
CA ASN A 226 2.99 -13.40 11.17
C ASN A 226 3.78 -12.35 10.39
N THR A 227 4.84 -12.79 9.71
CA THR A 227 5.66 -11.96 8.84
C THR A 227 5.64 -12.55 7.43
N GLY A 228 6.16 -11.82 6.45
CA GLY A 228 6.20 -12.32 5.07
C GLY A 228 4.80 -12.48 4.47
N PRO A 229 4.59 -13.50 3.61
CA PRO A 229 3.32 -13.72 2.89
C PRO A 229 2.11 -13.95 3.81
N GLU A 230 2.30 -14.59 4.97
CA GLU A 230 1.25 -14.91 5.95
C GLU A 230 0.93 -13.76 6.89
N GLY A 231 1.66 -12.66 6.80
CA GLY A 231 1.38 -11.44 7.54
C GLY A 231 0.07 -10.82 7.08
N ILE A 232 -0.77 -10.45 8.05
CA ILE A 232 -1.87 -9.50 7.85
C ILE A 232 -1.36 -8.21 8.45
N GLY A 233 -0.99 -7.30 7.57
CA GLY A 233 -0.25 -6.11 7.96
C GLY A 233 -1.01 -4.82 7.73
N HIS A 234 -0.55 -3.79 8.43
CA HIS A 234 -0.84 -2.42 8.07
C HIS A 234 -0.04 -2.07 6.81
N ALA A 235 -0.74 -1.83 5.71
CA ALA A 235 -0.14 -1.37 4.47
C ALA A 235 -0.29 0.15 4.34
N VAL A 236 0.79 0.81 3.93
CA VAL A 236 0.80 2.25 3.61
C VAL A 236 1.39 2.49 2.24
N THR A 237 1.05 3.62 1.62
CA THR A 237 1.77 4.10 0.45
C THR A 237 3.13 4.67 0.87
N GLY A 238 4.21 4.02 0.46
CA GLY A 238 5.56 4.55 0.59
C GLY A 238 5.81 5.60 -0.49
N ILE A 239 6.13 6.81 -0.06
CA ILE A 239 6.33 7.97 -0.95
C ILE A 239 7.72 8.58 -0.85
N GLY A 240 8.53 8.10 0.10
CA GLY A 240 9.82 8.70 0.39
C GLY A 240 10.50 8.08 1.58
N TYR A 241 11.77 8.43 1.77
CA TYR A 241 12.59 7.98 2.87
C TYR A 241 13.50 9.11 3.37
N TYR A 242 13.94 8.98 4.63
CA TYR A 242 15.07 9.73 5.19
C TYR A 242 16.10 8.70 5.69
N ALA A 243 17.28 8.71 5.10
CA ALA A 243 18.42 7.90 5.54
C ALA A 243 19.12 8.57 6.73
N ASN A 244 19.65 7.75 7.64
CA ASN A 244 20.46 8.18 8.80
C ASN A 244 19.73 8.97 9.90
N TYR A 245 18.45 8.67 10.18
CA TYR A 245 17.67 9.24 11.30
C TYR A 245 17.24 8.22 12.36
#